data_AF-A0A3D3PQM8-F1
#
_entry.id   AF-A0A3D3PQM8-F1
#
_cell.length_a   1.000
_cell.length_b   1.000
_cell.length_c   1.000
_cell.angle_alpha   90.00
_cell.angle_beta   90.00
_cell.angle_gamma   90.00
#
_symmetry.space_group_name_H-M   'P 1'
#
loop_
_entity.id
_entity.type
_entity.pdbx_description
1 polymer ?
#
loop_
_entity_poly.entity_id
_entity_poly.type
_entity_poly.pdbx_seq_one_letter_code
_entity_poly.pdbx_strand_id
1 'polypeptide(L)'
;MKFSHEWIEKNPWLLIALVLLVVSVGGLVEIVPLFFQNSTTEPIAGLKPYTALRLTGRDIYVREGCYNCHSQMIRPFRAETERYGHYSVAGEFVYDRPFQWGSKRTGPDLARVGGRYSDDWHRTHLDNPRDVVP
;
A
#
# COMPACT_ATOMS: atom_id res chain seq x y z
N MET A 1 24.66 -39.53 -19.22
CA MET A 1 24.53 -38.22 -19.88
C MET A 1 25.10 -37.15 -18.95
N LYS A 2 25.98 -36.27 -19.41
CA LYS A 2 26.52 -35.17 -18.58
C LYS A 2 25.50 -34.04 -18.57
N PHE A 3 25.20 -33.50 -17.39
CA PHE A 3 24.39 -32.29 -17.25
C PHE A 3 25.22 -31.12 -17.82
N SER A 4 24.89 -30.68 -19.03
CA SER A 4 25.55 -29.56 -19.71
C SER A 4 24.54 -28.45 -20.00
N HIS A 5 25.02 -27.22 -20.16
CA HIS A 5 24.17 -26.09 -20.52
C HIS A 5 23.37 -26.35 -21.80
N GLU A 6 24.04 -26.88 -22.83
CA GLU A 6 23.44 -27.28 -24.11
C GLU A 6 22.28 -28.27 -23.95
N TRP A 7 22.35 -29.18 -22.98
CA TRP A 7 21.27 -30.15 -22.73
C TRP A 7 20.01 -29.49 -22.14
N ILE A 8 20.20 -28.45 -21.31
CA ILE A 8 19.11 -27.66 -20.73
C ILE A 8 18.41 -26.85 -21.83
N GLU A 9 19.18 -26.18 -22.68
CA GLU A 9 18.64 -25.34 -23.76
C GLU A 9 17.83 -26.13 -24.78
N LYS A 10 18.24 -27.37 -25.08
CA LYS A 10 17.57 -28.24 -26.05
C LYS A 10 16.33 -28.95 -25.50
N ASN A 11 16.09 -28.91 -24.18
CA ASN A 11 14.94 -29.54 -23.54
C ASN A 11 13.99 -28.49 -22.96
N PRO A 12 12.92 -28.10 -23.69
CA PRO A 12 12.04 -27.01 -23.28
C PRO A 12 11.32 -27.26 -21.96
N TRP A 13 10.97 -28.51 -21.65
CA TRP A 13 10.30 -28.86 -20.40
C TRP A 13 11.23 -28.69 -19.20
N LEU A 14 12.49 -29.08 -19.34
CA LEU A 14 13.51 -28.87 -18.32
C LEU A 14 13.78 -27.38 -18.10
N LEU A 15 13.91 -26.62 -19.19
CA LEU A 15 14.13 -25.17 -19.10
C LEU A 15 12.97 -24.46 -18.38
N ILE A 16 11.72 -24.79 -18.74
CA ILE A 16 10.53 -24.24 -18.07
C ILE A 16 10.56 -24.57 -16.57
N ALA A 17 10.83 -25.83 -16.21
CA ALA A 17 10.86 -26.24 -14.81
C ALA A 17 11.95 -25.49 -14.01
N LEU A 18 13.14 -25.33 -14.58
CA LEU A 18 14.24 -24.59 -13.94
C LEU A 18 13.93 -23.10 -13.80
N VAL A 19 13.33 -22.46 -14.82
CA VAL A 19 12.92 -21.05 -14.75
C VAL A 19 11.86 -20.84 -13.68
N LEU A 20 10.84 -21.70 -13.63
CA LEU A 20 9.79 -21.62 -12.61
C LEU A 20 10.38 -21.77 -11.20
N LEU A 21 11.31 -22.73 -11.02
CA LEU A 21 12.00 -22.92 -9.74
C LEU A 21 12.76 -21.64 -9.35
N VAL A 22 13.58 -21.09 -10.23
CA VAL A 22 14.40 -19.90 -9.93
C VAL A 22 13.54 -18.67 -9.64
N VAL A 23 12.50 -18.40 -10.46
CA VAL A 23 11.61 -17.25 -10.25
C VAL A 23 10.79 -17.39 -8.96
N SER A 24 10.39 -18.62 -8.60
CA SER A 24 9.60 -18.85 -7.38
C SER A 24 10.35 -18.54 -6.08
N VAL A 25 11.69 -18.64 -6.07
CA VAL A 25 12.50 -18.40 -4.87
C VAL A 25 12.28 -16.98 -4.33
N GLY A 26 12.22 -15.96 -5.20
CA GLY A 26 12.00 -14.57 -4.77
C GLY A 26 10.65 -14.40 -4.06
N GLY A 27 9.57 -14.87 -4.70
CA GLY A 27 8.23 -14.79 -4.10
C GLY A 27 8.11 -15.58 -2.79
N LEU A 28 8.73 -16.76 -2.72
CA LEU A 28 8.74 -17.57 -1.49
C LEU A 28 9.48 -16.89 -0.35
N VAL A 29 10.65 -16.29 -0.61
CA VAL A 29 11.46 -15.65 0.44
C VAL A 29 10.88 -14.30 0.87
N GLU A 30 10.30 -13.53 -0.05
CA GLU A 30 9.79 -12.18 0.26
C GLU A 30 8.36 -12.19 0.81
N ILE A 31 7.46 -13.05 0.30
CA ILE A 31 6.03 -13.00 0.63
C ILE A 31 5.67 -13.96 1.76
N VAL A 32 6.18 -15.20 1.72
CA VAL A 32 5.72 -16.25 2.66
C VAL A 32 6.02 -15.89 4.12
N PRO A 33 7.22 -15.40 4.50
CA PRO A 33 7.50 -15.03 5.88
C PRO A 33 6.59 -13.93 6.43
N LEU A 34 6.12 -13.00 5.57
CA LEU A 34 5.27 -11.88 5.99
C LEU A 34 3.89 -12.31 6.51
N PHE A 35 3.39 -13.48 6.09
CA PHE A 35 2.15 -14.05 6.65
C PHE A 35 2.29 -14.44 8.13
N PHE A 36 3.51 -14.70 8.60
CA PHE A 36 3.80 -15.17 9.94
C PHE A 36 4.48 -14.11 10.82
N GLN A 37 4.72 -12.92 10.28
CA GLN A 37 5.39 -11.84 11.00
C GLN A 37 4.37 -10.94 11.71
N ASN A 38 4.28 -11.06 13.04
CA ASN A 38 3.32 -10.32 13.87
C ASN A 38 3.37 -8.80 13.67
N SER A 39 4.57 -8.24 13.43
CA SER A 39 4.71 -6.79 13.22
C SER A 39 3.95 -6.27 11.99
N THR A 40 3.59 -7.14 11.04
CA THR A 40 2.83 -6.79 9.83
C THR A 40 1.40 -7.31 9.83
N THR A 41 1.06 -8.24 10.72
CA THR A 41 -0.27 -8.88 10.76
C THR A 41 -1.12 -8.45 11.95
N GLU A 42 -0.52 -7.93 13.02
CA GLU A 42 -1.25 -7.46 14.21
C GLU A 42 -1.67 -5.99 14.07
N PRO A 43 -2.95 -5.67 14.31
CA PRO A 43 -3.42 -4.28 14.30
C PRO A 43 -2.87 -3.51 15.49
N ILE A 44 -2.64 -2.20 15.31
CA ILE A 44 -2.24 -1.35 16.45
C ILE A 44 -3.34 -1.32 17.53
N ALA A 45 -2.94 -1.11 18.77
CA ALA A 45 -3.86 -1.06 19.90
C ALA A 45 -4.99 -0.03 19.67
N GLY A 46 -6.24 -0.48 19.80
CA GLY A 46 -7.43 0.36 19.64
C GLY A 46 -7.91 0.54 18.20
N LEU A 47 -7.19 0.03 17.19
CA LEU A 47 -7.67 0.03 15.80
C LEU A 47 -8.89 -0.89 15.68
N LYS A 48 -9.95 -0.36 15.08
CA LYS A 48 -11.16 -1.11 14.73
C LYS A 48 -11.32 -1.13 13.22
N PRO A 49 -11.95 -2.18 12.66
CA PRO A 49 -12.36 -2.17 11.26
C PRO A 49 -13.19 -0.93 10.92
N TYR A 50 -13.17 -0.54 9.64
CA TYR A 50 -13.99 0.56 9.16
C TYR A 50 -15.47 0.34 9.46
N THR A 51 -16.17 1.40 9.86
CA THR A 51 -17.64 1.40 9.88
C THR A 51 -18.18 1.30 8.46
N ALA A 52 -19.43 0.86 8.29
CA ALA A 52 -20.04 0.68 6.97
C ALA A 52 -19.90 1.94 6.08
N LEU A 53 -20.20 3.12 6.61
CA LEU A 53 -20.06 4.38 5.87
C LEU A 53 -18.61 4.68 5.47
N ARG A 54 -17.65 4.44 6.35
CA ARG A 54 -16.22 4.66 6.05
C ARG A 54 -15.70 3.66 5.02
N LEU A 55 -16.17 2.42 5.06
CA LEU A 55 -15.82 1.41 4.07
C LEU A 55 -16.35 1.80 2.68
N THR A 56 -17.61 2.22 2.57
CA THR A 56 -18.15 2.73 1.30
C THR A 56 -17.40 3.98 0.83
N GLY A 57 -17.06 4.91 1.74
CA GLY A 57 -16.24 6.08 1.40
C GLY A 57 -14.84 5.70 0.90
N ARG A 58 -14.23 4.66 1.45
CA ARG A 58 -12.97 4.10 0.98
C ARG A 58 -13.10 3.49 -0.42
N ASP A 59 -14.19 2.78 -0.70
CA ASP A 59 -14.42 2.22 -2.03
C ASP A 59 -14.62 3.32 -3.08
N ILE A 60 -15.25 4.43 -2.70
CA ILE A 60 -15.32 5.64 -3.54
C ILE A 60 -13.93 6.24 -3.75
N TYR A 61 -13.10 6.37 -2.70
CA TYR A 61 -11.71 6.85 -2.83
C TYR A 61 -10.90 6.01 -3.83
N VAL A 62 -11.09 4.69 -3.83
CA VAL A 62 -10.48 3.77 -4.81
C VAL A 62 -11.07 3.99 -6.20
N ARG A 63 -12.39 4.07 -6.33
CA ARG A 63 -13.09 4.25 -7.61
C ARG A 63 -12.68 5.55 -8.32
N GLU A 64 -12.58 6.65 -7.59
CA GLU A 64 -12.17 7.95 -8.12
C GLU A 64 -10.64 8.05 -8.35
N GLY A 65 -9.88 7.00 -8.00
CA GLY A 65 -8.45 6.93 -8.27
C GLY A 65 -7.62 7.93 -7.45
N CYS A 66 -8.10 8.34 -6.28
CA CYS A 66 -7.41 9.33 -5.43
C CYS A 66 -5.98 8.89 -5.07
N TYR A 67 -5.74 7.58 -4.96
CA TYR A 67 -4.42 6.97 -4.71
C TYR A 67 -3.37 7.28 -5.78
N ASN A 68 -3.77 7.71 -6.99
CA ASN A 68 -2.83 8.11 -8.04
C ASN A 68 -2.14 9.46 -7.76
N CYS A 69 -2.77 10.30 -6.93
CA CYS A 69 -2.26 11.62 -6.57
C CYS A 69 -1.84 11.71 -5.10
N HIS A 70 -2.45 10.90 -4.23
CA HIS A 70 -2.28 10.96 -2.79
C HIS A 70 -1.78 9.62 -2.24
N SER A 71 -0.74 9.69 -1.40
CA SER A 71 -0.28 8.54 -0.63
C SER A 71 -0.95 8.46 0.73
N GLN A 72 -1.02 7.24 1.27
CA GLN A 72 -1.33 7.02 2.68
C GLN A 72 -0.21 6.21 3.34
N MET A 73 1.02 6.74 3.30
CA MET A 73 2.18 6.14 3.96
C MET A 73 3.24 7.21 4.25
N ILE A 74 3.33 7.62 5.52
CA ILE A 74 4.32 8.61 5.97
C ILE A 74 5.63 7.89 6.25
N ARG A 75 6.71 8.36 5.62
CA ARG A 75 8.06 7.77 5.77
C ARG A 75 8.71 8.21 7.08
N PRO A 76 9.60 7.40 7.69
CA PRO A 76 10.24 7.68 8.99
C PRO A 76 11.38 8.70 8.88
N PHE A 77 11.11 9.85 8.25
CA PHE A 77 12.02 10.99 8.21
C PHE A 77 11.47 12.13 9.07
N ARG A 78 12.36 12.92 9.66
CA ARG A 78 11.97 14.09 10.47
C ARG A 78 11.07 15.05 9.69
N ALA A 79 11.45 15.41 8.47
CA ALA A 79 10.69 16.36 7.63
C ALA A 79 9.30 15.84 7.24
N GLU A 80 9.14 14.53 7.05
CA GLU A 80 7.83 13.90 6.81
C GLU A 80 6.99 13.93 8.08
N THR A 81 7.60 13.62 9.22
CA THR A 81 6.92 13.63 10.52
C THR A 81 6.44 15.03 10.90
N GLU A 82 7.26 16.06 10.68
CA GLU A 82 6.89 17.45 10.93
C GLU A 82 5.73 17.91 10.02
N ARG A 83 5.67 17.42 8.78
CA ARG A 83 4.62 17.81 7.82
C ARG A 83 3.31 17.04 8.03
N TYR A 84 3.40 15.72 8.15
CA TYR A 84 2.25 14.80 8.10
C TYR A 84 1.95 14.12 9.44
N GLY A 85 2.77 14.30 10.48
CA GLY A 85 2.60 13.65 11.78
C GLY A 85 3.33 12.31 11.86
N HIS A 86 3.07 11.52 12.92
CA HIS A 86 3.80 10.27 13.17
C HIS A 86 3.87 9.36 11.94
N TYR A 87 5.06 8.84 11.65
CA TYR A 87 5.30 7.93 10.54
C TYR A 87 4.34 6.73 10.57
N SER A 88 4.02 6.20 9.40
CA SER A 88 3.07 5.10 9.30
C SER A 88 3.68 3.80 9.81
N VAL A 89 2.87 2.97 10.47
CA VAL A 89 3.29 1.65 10.96
C VAL A 89 2.43 0.55 10.36
N ALA A 90 3.01 -0.63 10.16
CA ALA A 90 2.35 -1.71 9.41
C ALA A 90 0.98 -2.12 10.01
N GLY A 91 0.86 -2.12 11.34
CA GLY A 91 -0.38 -2.43 12.06
C GLY A 91 -1.56 -1.50 11.75
N GLU A 92 -1.34 -0.35 11.09
CA GLU A 92 -2.42 0.57 10.69
C GLU A 92 -3.18 0.08 9.47
N PHE A 93 -2.57 -0.76 8.65
CA PHE A 93 -3.07 -1.16 7.33
C PHE A 93 -3.65 -2.58 7.31
N VAL A 94 -3.70 -3.27 8.45
CA VAL A 94 -4.12 -4.68 8.57
C VAL A 94 -5.53 -4.93 8.03
N TYR A 95 -6.40 -3.92 8.08
CA TYR A 95 -7.77 -4.00 7.57
C TYR A 95 -7.92 -3.54 6.11
N ASP A 96 -6.88 -2.99 5.48
CA ASP A 96 -6.96 -2.42 4.15
C ASP A 96 -6.88 -3.50 3.07
N ARG A 97 -7.96 -3.67 2.32
CA ARG A 97 -8.05 -4.61 1.20
C ARG A 97 -8.61 -3.91 -0.05
N PRO A 98 -7.77 -3.52 -1.03
CA PRO A 98 -6.30 -3.53 -1.04
C PRO A 98 -5.67 -2.40 -0.19
N PHE A 99 -4.39 -2.53 0.16
CA PHE A 99 -3.64 -1.45 0.82
C PHE A 99 -3.72 -0.13 0.03
N GLN A 100 -3.67 1.03 0.70
CA GLN A 100 -3.77 2.37 0.07
C GLN A 100 -2.47 3.17 0.16
N TRP A 101 -1.33 2.50 0.30
CA TRP A 101 -0.02 3.12 0.20
C TRP A 101 0.12 3.72 -1.20
N GLY A 102 0.51 4.99 -1.28
CA GLY A 102 0.67 5.65 -2.56
C GLY A 102 2.05 5.39 -3.17
N SER A 103 2.12 5.44 -4.48
CA SER A 103 3.36 5.40 -5.26
C SER A 103 3.79 6.78 -5.77
N LYS A 104 2.91 7.79 -5.66
CA LYS A 104 3.12 9.16 -6.15
C LYS A 104 2.46 10.17 -5.20
N ARG A 105 3.03 11.39 -5.17
CA ARG A 105 2.49 12.54 -4.45
C ARG A 105 2.41 13.74 -5.38
N THR A 106 1.27 13.88 -6.07
CA THR A 106 0.88 15.13 -6.72
C THR A 106 0.18 16.03 -5.70
N GLY A 107 -0.68 15.43 -4.87
CA GLY A 107 -1.21 16.04 -3.66
C GLY A 107 -0.46 15.57 -2.39
N PRO A 108 -0.78 16.14 -1.22
CA PRO A 108 -0.18 15.74 0.06
C PRO A 108 -0.54 14.30 0.46
N ASP A 109 0.24 13.73 1.38
CA ASP A 109 -0.09 12.45 2.04
C ASP A 109 -1.34 12.60 2.93
N LEU A 110 -2.21 11.59 2.92
CA LEU A 110 -3.50 11.60 3.62
C LEU A 110 -3.56 10.64 4.82
N ALA A 111 -2.48 9.95 5.19
CA ALA A 111 -2.49 8.95 6.27
C ALA A 111 -2.94 9.52 7.63
N ARG A 112 -2.80 10.84 7.84
CA ARG A 112 -3.08 11.54 9.10
C ARG A 112 -3.98 12.77 8.91
N VAL A 113 -4.88 12.74 7.92
CA VAL A 113 -5.80 13.86 7.65
C VAL A 113 -6.97 13.94 8.65
N GLY A 114 -7.26 12.84 9.36
CA GLY A 114 -8.36 12.78 10.32
C GLY A 114 -8.30 13.89 11.38
N GLY A 115 -9.34 14.71 11.44
CA GLY A 115 -9.44 15.83 12.38
C GLY A 115 -8.59 17.05 12.05
N ARG A 116 -7.81 17.05 10.96
CA ARG A 116 -7.04 18.24 10.53
C ARG A 116 -7.93 19.32 9.89
N TYR A 117 -8.99 18.90 9.20
CA TYR A 117 -9.94 19.77 8.51
C TYR A 117 -11.36 19.41 8.95
N SER A 118 -12.28 20.38 8.88
CA SER A 118 -13.70 20.14 9.13
C SER A 118 -14.35 19.38 7.97
N ASP A 119 -15.48 18.71 8.25
CA ASP A 119 -16.26 18.06 7.20
C ASP A 119 -16.72 19.06 6.13
N ASP A 120 -17.03 20.30 6.50
CA ASP A 120 -17.39 21.36 5.55
C ASP A 120 -16.23 21.71 4.63
N TRP A 121 -15.01 21.82 5.16
CA TRP A 121 -13.82 22.02 4.34
C TRP A 121 -13.63 20.86 3.35
N HIS A 122 -13.81 19.61 3.80
CA HIS A 122 -13.72 18.44 2.94
C HIS A 122 -14.77 18.46 1.83
N ARG A 123 -16.02 18.85 2.12
CA ARG A 123 -17.09 18.96 1.11
C ARG A 123 -16.73 20.00 0.05
N THR A 124 -16.35 21.21 0.45
CA THR A 124 -15.97 22.27 -0.51
C THR A 124 -14.73 21.89 -1.32
N HIS A 125 -13.70 21.34 -0.67
CA HIS A 125 -12.48 20.90 -1.35
C HIS A 125 -12.73 19.79 -2.37
N LEU A 126 -13.62 18.85 -2.09
CA LEU A 126 -13.95 17.76 -3.01
C LEU A 126 -14.87 18.19 -4.15
N ASP A 127 -15.72 19.19 -3.94
CA ASP A 127 -16.56 19.78 -5.00
C ASP A 127 -15.71 20.60 -5.98
N ASN A 128 -14.85 21.47 -5.47
CA ASN A 128 -13.86 22.21 -6.27
C ASN A 128 -12.64 22.60 -5.42
N PRO A 129 -11.50 21.89 -5.58
CA PRO A 129 -10.31 22.14 -4.76
C PRO A 129 -9.78 23.59 -4.80
N ARG A 130 -9.98 24.28 -5.94
CA ARG A 130 -9.52 25.66 -6.16
C ARG A 130 -10.21 26.69 -5.28
N ASP A 131 -11.39 26.36 -4.73
CA ASP A 131 -12.14 27.30 -3.89
C ASP A 131 -11.52 27.45 -2.49
N VAL A 132 -10.69 26.50 -2.08
CA VAL A 132 -9.97 26.52 -0.78
C VAL A 132 -8.46 26.41 -0.91
N VAL A 133 -7.95 25.96 -2.06
CA VAL A 133 -6.52 25.89 -2.41
C VAL A 133 -6.37 26.33 -3.88
N PRO A 134 -6.27 27.65 -4.14
CA PRO A 134 -6.23 28.21 -5.51
C PRO A 134 -4.91 27.94 -6.24
#